data_AF-A0A1M5XMW0-F1
#
_entry.id   AF-A0A1M5XMW0-F1
#
_cell.length_a   1.000
_cell.length_b   1.000
_cell.length_c   1.000
_cell.angle_alpha   90.00
_cell.angle_beta   90.00
_cell.angle_gamma   90.00
#
_symmetry.space_group_name_H-M   'P 1'
#
loop_
_entity.id
_entity.type
_entity.pdbx_description
1 polymer ?
#
loop_
_entity_poly.entity_id
_entity_poly.type
_entity_poly.pdbx_seq_one_letter_code
_entity_poly.pdbx_strand_id
1 'polypeptide(L)' 'MKSRLKSLLIGGCVGGGVYAAIMAAFDYYDGQEFSLWKFVINFLIFGGFMTLTTWYSLKKADKKGQ' A
#
# COMPACT_ATOMS: atom_id res chain seq x y z
N MET A 1 -15.12 4.13 14.74
CA MET A 1 -14.04 3.11 14.54
C MET A 1 -14.10 2.40 13.19
N LYS A 2 -15.25 1.90 12.70
CA LYS A 2 -15.34 1.18 11.41
C LYS A 2 -14.86 1.98 10.18
N SER A 3 -15.07 3.31 10.12
CA SER A 3 -14.61 4.12 8.98
C SER A 3 -13.10 4.28 8.93
N ARG A 4 -12.41 4.47 10.07
CA ARG A 4 -10.95 4.58 10.12
C ARG A 4 -10.27 3.29 9.67
N LEU A 5 -10.80 2.13 10.09
CA LEU A 5 -10.29 0.83 9.65
C LEU A 5 -10.50 0.61 8.15
N LYS A 6 -11.67 0.99 7.62
CA LYS A 6 -11.93 0.99 6.17
C LYS A 6 -10.95 1.87 5.42
N SER A 7 -10.72 3.10 5.86
CA SER A 7 -9.77 4.02 5.22
C SER A 7 -8.33 3.50 5.27
N LEU A 8 -7.92 2.86 6.37
CA LEU A 8 -6.61 2.22 6.48
C LEU A 8 -6.45 1.09 5.47
N LEU A 9 -7.45 0.20 5.41
CA LEU A 9 -7.45 -0.95 4.50
C LEU A 9 -7.50 -0.51 3.04
N ILE A 10 -8.32 0.50 2.71
CA ILE A 10 -8.39 1.06 1.36
C ILE A 10 -7.05 1.71 0.99
N GLY A 11 -6.45 2.52 1.88
CA GLY A 11 -5.15 3.14 1.63
C GLY A 11 -4.04 2.11 1.40
N GLY A 12 -4.00 1.06 2.24
CA GLY A 12 -3.05 -0.05 2.09
C GLY A 12 -3.26 -0.86 0.81
N CYS A 13 -4.50 -1.24 0.50
CA CYS A 13 -4.81 -2.03 -0.70
C CYS A 13 -4.60 -1.25 -1.99
N VAL A 14 -5.02 0.02 -2.04
CA VAL A 14 -4.81 0.88 -3.22
C VAL A 14 -3.32 1.16 -3.39
N GLY A 15 -2.62 1.51 -2.31
CA GLY A 15 -1.19 1.82 -2.35
C GLY A 15 -0.32 0.65 -2.75
N GLY A 16 -0.51 -0.50 -2.10
CA GLY A 16 0.19 -1.74 -2.43
C GLY A 16 -0.18 -2.23 -3.83
N GLY A 17 -1.45 -2.12 -4.22
CA GLY A 17 -1.95 -2.57 -5.52
C GLY A 17 -1.37 -1.77 -6.69
N VAL A 18 -1.38 -0.44 -6.59
CA VAL A 18 -0.78 0.45 -7.61
C VAL A 18 0.71 0.16 -7.75
N TYR A 19 1.45 0.08 -6.64
CA TYR A 19 2.88 -0.18 -6.68
C TYR A 19 3.21 -1.54 -7.28
N ALA A 20 2.54 -2.59 -6.84
CA ALA A 20 2.75 -3.95 -7.33
C ALA A 20 2.35 -4.09 -8.81
N ALA A 21 1.30 -3.40 -9.26
CA ALA A 21 0.90 -3.36 -10.66
C ALA A 21 1.93 -2.64 -11.54
N ILE A 22 2.49 -1.52 -11.07
CA ILE A 22 3.59 -0.82 -11.76
C ILE A 22 4.79 -1.75 -11.88
N MET A 23 5.22 -2.39 -10.78
CA MET A 23 6.35 -3.33 -10.82
C MET A 23 6.10 -4.51 -11.76
N ALA A 24 4.89 -5.06 -11.80
CA ALA A 24 4.52 -6.11 -12.75
C ALA A 24 4.59 -5.63 -14.22
N ALA A 25 4.19 -4.38 -14.48
CA ALA A 25 4.29 -3.79 -15.81
C ALA A 25 5.76 -3.56 -16.23
N PHE A 26 6.62 -3.15 -15.29
CA PHE A 26 8.06 -3.04 -15.52
C PHE A 26 8.71 -4.40 -15.77
N ASP A 27 8.41 -5.42 -14.96
CA ASP A 27 8.89 -6.78 -15.17
C ASP A 27 8.51 -7.28 -16.58
N TYR A 28 7.27 -7.00 -17.04
CA TYR A 28 6.83 -7.33 -18.40
C TYR A 28 7.62 -6.58 -19.49
N TYR A 29 7.91 -5.30 -19.28
CA TYR A 29 8.67 -4.49 -20.23
C TYR A 29 10.14 -4.93 -20.34
N ASP A 30 10.76 -5.30 -19.21
CA ASP A 30 12.14 -5.82 -19.15
C ASP A 30 12.27 -7.28 -19.60
N GLY A 31 11.17 -7.92 -20.02
CA GLY A 31 11.14 -9.31 -20.45
C GLY A 31 11.33 -10.32 -19.32
N GLN A 32 11.13 -9.90 -18.06
CA GLN A 32 11.12 -10.80 -16.91
C GLN A 32 9.77 -11.51 -16.81
N GLU A 33 9.81 -12.78 -16.41
CA GLU A 33 8.58 -13.51 -16.12
C GLU A 33 7.87 -12.93 -14.90
N PHE A 34 6.55 -12.78 -15.02
CA PHE A 34 5.72 -12.32 -13.91
C PHE A 34 5.83 -13.31 -12.74
N SER A 35 6.40 -12.83 -11.63
CA SER A 35 6.49 -13.60 -10.40
C SER A 35 5.42 -13.15 -9.42
N LEU A 36 4.44 -14.04 -9.19
CA LEU A 36 3.36 -13.82 -8.22
C LEU A 36 3.92 -13.58 -6.80
N TRP A 37 5.05 -14.20 -6.46
CA TRP A 37 5.74 -13.96 -5.20
C TRP A 37 6.35 -12.56 -5.10
N LYS A 38 7.03 -12.08 -6.15
CA LYS A 38 7.51 -10.69 -6.18
C LYS A 38 6.35 -9.71 -6.04
N PHE A 39 5.24 -9.96 -6.72
CA PHE A 39 4.04 -9.13 -6.63
C PHE A 39 3.50 -9.05 -5.20
N VAL A 40 3.31 -10.20 -4.53
CA VAL A 40 2.80 -10.26 -3.15
C VAL A 40 3.74 -9.59 -2.16
N ILE A 41 5.06 -9.79 -2.30
CA ILE A 41 6.05 -9.14 -1.41
C ILE A 41 6.01 -7.61 -1.60
N ASN A 42 6.03 -7.12 -2.84
CA ASN A 42 5.94 -5.69 -3.13
C ASN A 42 4.63 -5.09 -2.61
N PHE A 43 3.51 -5.80 -2.81
CA PHE A 43 2.19 -5.40 -2.31
C PHE A 43 2.16 -5.31 -0.78
N LEU A 44 2.72 -6.30 -0.07
CA LEU A 44 2.74 -6.32 1.40
C LEU A 44 3.66 -5.27 1.98
N ILE A 45 4.86 -5.06 1.41
CA ILE A 45 5.80 -4.04 1.88
C ILE A 45 5.19 -2.65 1.70
N PHE A 46 4.73 -2.32 0.49
CA PHE A 46 4.19 -1.00 0.19
C PHE A 46 2.81 -0.77 0.78
N GLY A 47 1.95 -1.78 0.77
CA GLY A 47 0.64 -1.73 1.40
C GLY A 47 0.74 -1.58 2.92
N GLY A 48 1.67 -2.31 3.55
CA GLY A 48 1.99 -2.17 4.97
C GLY A 48 2.54 -0.78 5.30
N PHE A 49 3.48 -0.28 4.50
CA PHE A 49 4.06 1.06 4.66
C PHE A 49 3.02 2.17 4.50
N MET A 50 2.16 2.11 3.47
CA MET A 50 1.03 3.04 3.29
C MET A 50 0.04 2.98 4.44
N THR A 51 -0.28 1.78 4.94
CA THR A 51 -1.18 1.60 6.07
C THR A 51 -0.60 2.23 7.34
N LEU A 52 0.69 2.01 7.61
CA LEU A 52 1.39 2.61 8.75
C LEU A 52 1.45 4.14 8.63
N THR A 53 1.90 4.67 7.50
CA THR A 53 2.00 6.13 7.28
C THR A 53 0.65 6.83 7.34
N THR A 54 -0.40 6.20 6.83
CA THR A 54 -1.80 6.68 6.96
C THR A 54 -2.23 6.66 8.43
N TRP A 55 -1.93 5.59 9.16
CA TRP A 55 -2.22 5.51 10.60
C TRP A 55 -1.48 6.58 11.41
N TYR A 56 -0.18 6.77 11.16
CA TYR A 56 0.62 7.82 11.78
C TYR A 56 0.08 9.22 11.45
N SER A 57 -0.31 9.47 10.20
CA SER A 57 -0.88 10.76 9.79
C SER A 57 -2.22 11.02 10.46
N LEU A 58 -3.11 10.02 10.53
CA LEU A 58 -4.38 10.12 11.25
C LEU A 58 -4.16 10.36 12.75
N LYS A 59 -3.21 9.67 13.37
CA LYS A 59 -2.83 9.86 14.78
C LYS A 59 -2.25 11.25 15.03
N LYS A 60 -1.51 11.81 14.06
CA LYS A 60 -0.93 13.16 14.14
C LYS A 60 -1.97 14.25 13.90
N ALA A 61 -2.96 14.00 13.03
CA ALA A 61 -4.09 14.90 12.80
C ALA A 61 -4.97 15.02 14.06
N ASP A 62 -5.21 13.91 14.76
CA ASP A 62 -5.92 13.87 16.06
C ASP A 62 -5.19 14.73 17.12
N LYS A 63 -3.85 14.80 17.08
CA LYS A 63 -3.02 15.65 17.96
C LYS A 63 -2.88 17.12 17.56
N LYS A 64 -3.15 17.48 16.29
CA LYS A 64 -3.09 18.87 15.80
C LYS A 64 -4.46 19.56 15.81
N GLY A 65 -5.54 18.81 16.07
CA GLY A 65 -6.91 19.31 16.18
C GLY A 65 -7.44 19.47 17.61
N GLN A 66 -6.57 19.39 18.63
CA GLN A 66 -6.83 19.87 19.98
C GLN A 66 -5.95 21.08 20.27
#